data_AF-A0A522GHP8-F1
#
_entry.id   AF-A0A522GHP8-F1
#
_cell.length_a   1.000
_cell.length_b   1.000
_cell.length_c   1.000
_cell.angle_alpha   90.00
_cell.angle_beta   90.00
_cell.angle_gamma   90.00
#
_symmetry.space_group_name_H-M   'P 1'
#
loop_
_entity.id
_entity.type
_entity.pdbx_description
1 polymer ?
#
loop_
_entity_poly.entity_id
_entity_poly.type
_entity_poly.pdbx_seq_one_letter_code
_entity_poly.pdbx_strand_id
1 'polypeptide(L)' 'MGSWPGESSFLVLGLDAERAAALGNQYRQNAVLCCDERAVPRLVLLR' A
#
# COMPACT_ATOMS: atom_id res chain seq x y z
N MET A 1 -19.22 4.28 13.12
CA MET A 1 -18.28 4.60 12.03
C MET A 1 -16.94 4.88 12.67
N GLY A 2 -15.89 4.13 12.32
CA GLY A 2 -14.58 4.29 12.94
C GLY A 2 -14.00 5.66 12.60
N SER A 3 -13.64 6.44 13.61
CA SER A 3 -13.00 7.76 13.48
C SER A 3 -11.54 7.67 13.05
N TRP A 4 -11.20 6.74 12.16
CA TRP A 4 -9.84 6.61 11.67
C TRP A 4 -9.55 7.80 10.75
N PRO A 5 -8.58 8.67 11.08
CA PRO A 5 -8.23 9.78 10.22
C PRO A 5 -7.68 9.23 8.90
N GLY A 6 -8.14 9.77 7.78
CA GLY A 6 -7.59 9.40 6.46
C GLY A 6 -6.09 9.69 6.43
N GLU A 7 -5.30 8.71 5.98
CA GLU A 7 -3.86 8.88 5.74
C GLU A 7 -3.65 9.31 4.28
N SER A 8 -2.74 10.26 4.04
CA SER A 8 -2.35 10.62 2.68
C SER A 8 -1.73 9.41 1.97
N SER A 9 -2.25 9.08 0.78
CA SER A 9 -1.82 7.93 0.00
C SER A 9 -1.56 8.30 -1.46
N PHE A 10 -0.85 7.41 -2.15
CA PHE A 10 -0.56 7.51 -3.58
C PHE A 10 -1.08 6.27 -4.28
N LEU A 11 -1.61 6.44 -5.50
CA LEU A 11 -1.85 5.34 -6.43
C LEU A 11 -0.71 5.32 -7.44
N VAL A 12 0.01 4.21 -7.51
CA VAL A 12 1.13 4.06 -8.44
C VAL A 12 0.98 2.72 -9.17
N LEU A 13 0.96 2.76 -10.51
CA LEU A 13 0.74 1.60 -11.36
C LEU A 13 2.07 0.98 -11.82
N GLY A 14 2.05 -0.32 -12.10
CA GLY A 14 3.21 -1.04 -12.66
C GLY A 14 4.34 -1.33 -11.66
N LEU A 15 4.08 -1.17 -10.36
CA LEU A 15 4.99 -1.61 -9.29
C LEU A 15 4.72 -3.06 -8.92
N ASP A 16 5.79 -3.82 -8.72
CA ASP A 16 5.72 -5.08 -8.00
C ASP A 16 5.59 -4.84 -6.48
N ALA A 17 5.27 -5.91 -5.74
CA ALA A 17 5.01 -5.83 -4.31
C ALA A 17 6.25 -5.41 -3.49
N GLU A 18 7.45 -5.78 -3.91
CA GLU A 18 8.70 -5.43 -3.21
C GLU A 18 8.96 -3.92 -3.31
N ARG A 19 8.88 -3.37 -4.51
CA ARG A 19 9.04 -1.93 -4.75
C ARG A 19 7.93 -1.11 -4.12
N ALA A 20 6.69 -1.62 -4.12
CA ALA A 20 5.59 -0.99 -3.40
C ALA A 20 5.86 -0.93 -1.89
N ALA A 21 6.37 -2.01 -1.29
CA ALA A 21 6.74 -2.03 0.13
C ALA A 21 7.91 -1.08 0.44
N ALA A 22 8.93 -1.01 -0.42
CA ALA A 22 10.03 -0.06 -0.27
C ALA A 22 9.53 1.40 -0.30
N LEU A 23 8.64 1.74 -1.23
CA LEU A 23 8.00 3.06 -1.31
C LEU A 23 7.16 3.37 -0.07
N GLY A 24 6.35 2.40 0.39
CA GLY A 24 5.55 2.55 1.60
C GLY A 24 6.41 2.83 2.84
N ASN A 25 7.55 2.12 2.98
CA ASN A 25 8.51 2.36 4.04
C ASN A 25 9.15 3.76 3.95
N GLN A 26 9.53 4.21 2.75
CA GLN A 26 10.08 5.55 2.51
C GLN A 26 9.12 6.66 2.98
N TYR A 27 7.81 6.49 2.76
CA TYR A 27 6.79 7.44 3.19
C TYR A 27 6.15 7.10 4.55
N ARG A 28 6.71 6.12 5.27
CA ARG A 28 6.27 5.67 6.61
C ARG A 28 4.79 5.26 6.67
N GLN A 29 4.28 4.68 5.58
CA GLN A 29 2.95 4.09 5.52
C GLN A 29 2.86 2.89 6.46
N ASN A 30 1.67 2.66 7.02
CA ASN A 30 1.43 1.47 7.87
C ASN A 30 1.32 0.19 7.04
N ALA A 31 0.78 0.31 5.82
CA ALA A 31 0.55 -0.79 4.92
C ALA A 31 0.56 -0.31 3.47
N VAL A 32 0.68 -1.25 2.54
CA VAL A 32 0.45 -1.01 1.12
C VAL A 32 -0.65 -1.93 0.61
N LEU A 33 -1.53 -1.40 -0.24
CA LEU A 33 -2.54 -2.17 -0.96
C LEU A 33 -2.02 -2.42 -2.37
N CYS A 34 -1.74 -3.69 -2.69
CA CYS A 34 -1.22 -4.10 -3.99
C CYS A 34 -2.21 -5.03 -4.68
N CYS A 35 -2.28 -4.96 -6.01
CA CYS A 35 -3.03 -5.90 -6.83
C CYS A 35 -2.06 -6.70 -7.71
N ASP A 36 -2.27 -8.01 -7.79
CA ASP A 36 -1.54 -8.84 -8.74
C ASP A 36 -2.15 -8.77 -10.15
N GLU A 37 -1.59 -9.55 -11.07
CA GLU A 37 -2.07 -9.66 -12.46
C GLU A 37 -3.53 -10.11 -12.57
N ARG A 38 -4.09 -10.71 -11.51
CA ARG A 38 -5.50 -11.12 -11.42
C ARG A 38 -6.37 -10.07 -10.76
N ALA A 39 -5.82 -8.88 -10.52
CA ALA A 39 -6.47 -7.76 -9.82
C ALA A 39 -6.95 -8.13 -8.40
N VAL A 40 -6.32 -9.11 -7.75
CA VAL A 40 -6.68 -9.49 -6.38
C VAL A 40 -5.97 -8.54 -5.40
N PRO A 41 -6.71 -7.74 -4.61
CA PRO A 41 -6.11 -6.83 -3.65
C PRO A 41 -5.52 -7.61 -2.49
N ARG A 42 -4.29 -7.27 -2.12
CA ARG A 42 -3.60 -7.76 -0.92
C ARG A 42 -3.09 -6.59 -0.10
N LEU A 43 -3.45 -6.59 1.17
CA LEU A 43 -2.91 -5.64 2.15
C LEU A 43 -1.62 -6.22 2.72
N VAL A 44 -0.52 -5.52 2.54
CA VAL A 44 0.79 -5.89 3.09
C VAL A 44 1.11 -4.92 4.22
N LEU A 45 1.24 -5.44 5.44
CA LEU A 45 1.64 -4.64 6.60
C LEU A 45 3.14 -4.39 6.57
N LEU A 46 3.54 -3.15 6.84
CA LEU A 46 4.94 -2.75 6.89
C LEU A 46 5.44 -2.57 8.33
N ARG A 47 4.52 -2.34 9.27
CA ARG A 47 4.76 -2.23 10.71
C ARG A 47 3.49 -2.50 11.51
#